data_AF-A0A3B7BXR8-F1
#
_entry.id   AF-A0A3B7BXR8-F1
#
_cell.length_a   1.000
_cell.length_b   1.000
_cell.length_c   1.000
_cell.angle_alpha   90.00
_cell.angle_beta   90.00
_cell.angle_gamma   90.00
#
_symmetry.space_group_name_H-M   'P 1'
#
loop_
_entity.id
_entity.type
_entity.pdbx_description
1 polymer ?
#
loop_
_entity_poly.entity_id
_entity_poly.type
_entity_poly.pdbx_seq_one_letter_code
_entity_poly.pdbx_strand_id
1 'polypeptide(L)'
;MSKYSLLIILICLFSLEIVYPYEDYYIDRVTGLELGLDGSETNNLRVIDIREWNYVIEEKGGVKSIPGIQELHKNSSVITFDEDQIQMEVQRIADDTMEEGLENQVFIVLNVNNGKVSAVRDWIPELKTNSEIMINTYGVGSNSAPRVGEGLMLLGQLHGHPKELQENKKNIRTVSEFDIKVARELGITIFAVDAFNAFDIFDSKNSKNGSKSLHIHCVTKNGEVKNFIGRTIGKNNINTFNFSYYFDSILRKNNSIKVL
;
A
#
# COMPACT_ATOMS: atom_id res chain seq x y z
N MET A 1 -76.58 22.62 10.81
CA MET A 1 -76.01 21.28 10.60
C MET A 1 -74.68 21.44 9.89
N SER A 2 -73.57 21.32 10.62
CA SER A 2 -72.20 21.54 10.15
C SER A 2 -71.70 20.32 9.38
N LYS A 3 -71.24 20.52 8.13
CA LYS A 3 -70.53 19.50 7.33
C LYS A 3 -69.03 19.67 7.59
N TYR A 4 -68.44 18.74 8.34
CA TYR A 4 -66.99 18.63 8.47
C TYR A 4 -66.42 17.96 7.21
N SER A 5 -65.64 18.72 6.42
CA SER A 5 -64.78 18.16 5.37
C SER A 5 -63.56 17.54 6.01
N LEU A 6 -63.40 16.23 5.82
CA LEU A 6 -62.25 15.44 6.24
C LEU A 6 -61.08 15.74 5.28
N LEU A 7 -60.07 16.45 5.77
CA LEU A 7 -58.81 16.69 5.06
C LEU A 7 -57.93 15.43 5.22
N ILE A 8 -57.81 14.63 4.15
CA ILE A 8 -56.84 13.53 4.08
C ILE A 8 -55.47 14.15 3.73
N ILE A 9 -54.58 14.22 4.71
CA ILE A 9 -53.17 14.55 4.50
C ILE A 9 -52.48 13.26 4.03
N LEU A 10 -52.17 13.19 2.72
CA LEU A 10 -51.31 12.17 2.14
C LEU A 10 -49.85 12.50 2.53
N ILE A 11 -49.32 11.84 3.55
CA ILE A 11 -47.90 11.89 3.87
C ILE A 11 -47.17 10.98 2.88
N CYS A 12 -46.65 11.56 1.80
CA CYS A 12 -45.64 10.90 0.97
C CYS A 12 -44.34 10.81 1.77
N LEU A 13 -44.10 9.65 2.39
CA LEU A 13 -42.78 9.24 2.86
C LEU A 13 -41.91 8.97 1.63
N PHE A 14 -41.27 10.00 1.09
CA PHE A 14 -40.10 9.82 0.24
C PHE A 14 -38.93 9.43 1.13
N SER A 15 -38.68 8.14 1.27
CA SER A 15 -37.36 7.66 1.69
C SER A 15 -36.38 7.98 0.56
N LEU A 16 -35.64 9.08 0.69
CA LEU A 16 -34.38 9.21 -0.02
C LEU A 16 -33.45 8.13 0.55
N GLU A 17 -33.44 6.95 -0.06
CA GLU A 17 -32.29 6.08 0.06
C GLU A 17 -31.15 6.78 -0.66
N ILE A 18 -30.23 7.34 0.11
CA ILE A 18 -28.91 7.71 -0.41
C ILE A 18 -28.24 6.36 -0.71
N VAL A 19 -28.47 5.83 -1.91
CA VAL A 19 -27.66 4.76 -2.46
C VAL A 19 -26.31 5.39 -2.73
N TYR A 20 -25.37 5.19 -1.80
CA TYR A 20 -23.96 5.36 -2.16
C TYR A 20 -23.68 4.36 -3.28
N PRO A 21 -23.29 4.79 -4.50
CA PRO A 21 -22.90 3.85 -5.52
C PRO A 21 -21.58 3.22 -5.04
N TYR A 22 -21.67 2.04 -4.46
CA TYR A 22 -20.51 1.20 -4.17
C TYR A 22 -20.09 0.60 -5.52
N GLU A 23 -18.98 1.06 -6.10
CA GLU A 23 -18.43 0.51 -7.34
C GLU A 23 -17.08 -0.17 -7.05
N ASP A 24 -16.77 -1.30 -7.71
CA ASP A 24 -15.45 -1.93 -7.58
C ASP A 24 -14.43 -1.18 -8.45
N TYR A 25 -13.22 -1.01 -7.92
CA TYR A 25 -12.10 -0.30 -8.54
C TYR A 25 -11.18 -1.30 -9.22
N TYR A 26 -10.76 -1.03 -10.46
CA TYR A 26 -9.90 -1.92 -11.22
C TYR A 26 -8.57 -1.27 -11.54
N ILE A 27 -7.49 -2.00 -11.30
CA ILE A 27 -6.14 -1.66 -11.76
C ILE A 27 -5.61 -2.71 -12.74
N ASP A 28 -4.80 -2.27 -13.68
CA ASP A 28 -4.10 -3.15 -14.62
C ASP A 28 -2.98 -3.91 -13.92
N ARG A 29 -2.98 -5.23 -14.08
CA ARG A 29 -1.97 -6.14 -13.55
C ARG A 29 -0.58 -5.92 -14.08
N VAL A 30 -0.40 -5.24 -15.22
CA VAL A 30 0.93 -4.96 -15.81
C VAL A 30 1.46 -3.63 -15.26
N THR A 31 0.73 -2.55 -15.49
CA THR A 31 1.16 -1.17 -15.19
C THR A 31 0.85 -0.72 -13.76
N GLY A 32 -0.09 -1.36 -13.07
CA GLY A 32 -0.61 -0.91 -11.78
C GLY A 32 -1.46 0.37 -11.87
N LEU A 33 -1.78 0.83 -13.09
CA LEU A 33 -2.62 1.99 -13.32
C LEU A 33 -4.09 1.64 -13.20
N GLU A 34 -4.89 2.60 -12.77
CA GLU A 34 -6.35 2.49 -12.73
C GLU A 34 -6.92 2.32 -14.14
N LEU A 35 -7.89 1.42 -14.27
CA LEU A 35 -8.67 1.20 -15.48
C LEU A 35 -10.06 1.83 -15.38
N GLY A 36 -10.64 1.85 -14.17
CA GLY A 36 -11.90 2.51 -13.89
C GLY A 36 -12.73 1.76 -12.85
N LEU A 37 -14.03 2.07 -12.86
CA LEU A 37 -15.05 1.55 -11.95
C LEU A 37 -16.07 0.71 -12.71
N ASP A 38 -16.55 -0.37 -12.10
CA ASP A 38 -17.72 -1.10 -12.58
C ASP A 38 -19.05 -0.52 -12.04
N GLY A 39 -20.17 -1.22 -12.25
CA GLY A 39 -21.48 -0.86 -11.69
C GLY A 39 -21.97 -1.85 -10.63
N SER A 40 -21.06 -2.54 -9.93
CA SER A 40 -21.44 -3.49 -8.87
C SER A 40 -22.07 -2.78 -7.67
N GLU A 41 -22.43 -3.53 -6.62
CA GLU A 41 -22.88 -2.97 -5.33
C GLU A 41 -21.82 -3.19 -4.23
N THR A 42 -20.59 -3.54 -4.65
CA THR A 42 -19.46 -3.77 -3.76
C THR A 42 -18.44 -2.64 -3.88
N ASN A 43 -17.46 -2.58 -2.98
CA ASN A 43 -16.43 -1.53 -2.99
C ASN A 43 -15.02 -2.15 -2.91
N ASN A 44 -14.83 -3.24 -3.65
CA ASN A 44 -13.56 -3.95 -3.71
C ASN A 44 -12.58 -3.21 -4.62
N LEU A 45 -11.30 -3.29 -4.28
CA LEU A 45 -10.23 -3.01 -5.22
C LEU A 45 -9.86 -4.33 -5.89
N ARG A 46 -9.64 -4.31 -7.21
CA ARG A 46 -9.42 -5.49 -8.03
C ARG A 46 -8.25 -5.28 -8.98
N VAL A 47 -7.54 -6.37 -9.27
CA VAL A 47 -6.49 -6.43 -10.27
C VAL A 47 -6.94 -7.30 -11.45
N ILE A 48 -6.73 -6.84 -12.67
CA ILE A 48 -7.17 -7.50 -13.91
C ILE A 48 -6.17 -7.26 -15.05
N ASP A 49 -6.19 -8.10 -16.08
CA ASP A 49 -5.51 -7.82 -17.35
C ASP A 49 -6.28 -6.79 -18.18
N ILE A 50 -5.60 -5.75 -18.68
CA ILE A 50 -6.24 -4.72 -19.51
C ILE A 50 -6.97 -5.29 -20.74
N ARG A 51 -6.53 -6.43 -21.27
CA ARG A 51 -7.21 -7.10 -22.40
C ARG A 51 -8.59 -7.62 -22.00
N GLU A 52 -8.72 -8.16 -20.80
CA GLU A 52 -10.00 -8.63 -20.25
C GLU A 52 -10.93 -7.45 -19.95
N TRP A 53 -10.37 -6.33 -19.47
CA TRP A 53 -11.12 -5.08 -19.29
C TRP A 53 -11.68 -4.56 -20.62
N ASN A 54 -10.85 -4.48 -21.66
CA ASN A 54 -11.26 -4.02 -22.99
C ASN A 54 -12.29 -4.98 -23.62
N TYR A 55 -12.12 -6.29 -23.46
CA TYR A 55 -13.09 -7.28 -23.90
C TYR A 55 -14.48 -7.04 -23.28
N VAL A 56 -14.56 -6.66 -22.00
CA VAL A 56 -15.84 -6.33 -21.36
C VAL A 56 -16.48 -5.07 -21.96
N ILE A 57 -15.67 -4.05 -22.27
CA ILE A 57 -16.15 -2.82 -22.90
C ILE A 57 -16.77 -3.14 -24.26
N GLU A 58 -16.08 -3.93 -25.07
CA GLU A 58 -16.45 -4.20 -26.46
C GLU A 58 -17.58 -5.24 -26.59
N GLU A 59 -17.51 -6.33 -25.83
CA GLU A 59 -18.29 -7.55 -26.10
C GLU A 59 -19.35 -7.84 -25.03
N LYS A 60 -19.30 -7.19 -23.87
CA LYS A 60 -20.24 -7.43 -22.75
C LYS A 60 -21.17 -6.25 -22.48
N GLY A 61 -21.23 -5.28 -23.39
CA GLY A 61 -22.11 -4.12 -23.25
C GLY A 61 -21.62 -3.09 -22.21
N GLY A 62 -20.31 -3.08 -21.92
CA GLY A 62 -19.69 -2.10 -21.04
C GLY A 62 -19.51 -2.57 -19.59
N VAL A 63 -18.63 -1.88 -18.86
CA VAL A 63 -18.22 -2.20 -17.47
C VAL A 63 -19.32 -2.03 -16.42
N LYS A 64 -20.43 -1.35 -16.77
CA LYS A 64 -21.59 -1.15 -15.88
C LYS A 64 -22.79 -2.04 -16.22
N SER A 65 -22.70 -2.88 -17.26
CA SER A 65 -23.77 -3.82 -17.60
C SER A 65 -23.73 -5.03 -16.66
N ILE A 66 -24.86 -5.71 -16.44
CA ILE A 66 -24.89 -6.95 -15.63
C ILE A 66 -23.92 -8.01 -16.19
N PRO A 67 -23.91 -8.32 -17.51
CA PRO A 67 -22.93 -9.26 -18.07
C PRO A 67 -21.48 -8.78 -17.95
N GLY A 68 -21.24 -7.47 -18.05
CA GLY A 68 -19.92 -6.88 -17.91
C GLY A 68 -19.38 -7.01 -16.49
N ILE A 69 -20.18 -6.68 -15.48
CA ILE A 69 -19.84 -6.82 -14.05
C ILE A 69 -19.50 -8.30 -13.74
N GLN A 70 -20.32 -9.24 -14.22
CA GLN A 70 -20.08 -10.67 -14.02
C GLN A 70 -18.76 -11.14 -14.64
N GLU A 71 -18.45 -10.72 -15.87
CA GLU A 71 -17.19 -11.11 -16.53
C GLU A 71 -15.98 -10.44 -15.86
N LEU A 72 -16.09 -9.17 -15.46
CA LEU A 72 -15.03 -8.48 -14.70
C LEU A 72 -14.76 -9.18 -13.38
N HIS A 73 -15.79 -9.57 -12.62
CA HIS A 73 -15.62 -10.25 -11.33
C HIS A 73 -15.00 -11.63 -11.48
N LYS A 74 -15.28 -12.31 -12.59
CA LYS A 74 -14.72 -13.63 -12.92
C LYS A 74 -13.25 -13.58 -13.34
N ASN A 75 -12.85 -12.54 -14.09
CA ASN A 75 -11.50 -12.44 -14.67
C ASN A 75 -10.56 -11.53 -13.85
N SER A 76 -10.99 -11.06 -12.70
CA SER A 76 -10.20 -10.25 -11.76
C SER A 76 -9.97 -10.94 -10.43
N SER A 77 -8.98 -10.47 -9.67
CA SER A 77 -8.78 -10.85 -8.27
C SER A 77 -9.07 -9.67 -7.36
N VAL A 78 -9.84 -9.89 -6.29
CA VAL A 78 -10.01 -8.90 -5.21
C VAL A 78 -8.68 -8.73 -4.49
N ILE A 79 -8.25 -7.49 -4.34
CA ILE A 79 -7.04 -7.15 -3.62
C ILE A 79 -7.28 -7.28 -2.12
N THR A 80 -6.43 -8.04 -1.46
CA THR A 80 -6.44 -8.27 -0.01
C THR A 80 -5.09 -7.93 0.58
N PHE A 81 -5.05 -7.53 1.85
CA PHE A 81 -3.83 -7.08 2.50
C PHE A 81 -3.51 -7.92 3.73
N ASP A 82 -2.27 -8.39 3.82
CA ASP A 82 -1.76 -9.15 4.96
C ASP A 82 -1.08 -8.19 5.96
N GLU A 83 -1.86 -7.31 6.59
CA GLU A 83 -1.34 -6.26 7.50
C GLU A 83 -0.46 -6.86 8.59
N ASP A 84 -0.91 -7.93 9.23
CA ASP A 84 -0.19 -8.57 10.34
C ASP A 84 1.18 -9.07 9.88
N GLN A 85 1.24 -9.74 8.73
CA GLN A 85 2.51 -10.20 8.16
C GLN A 85 3.42 -9.03 7.79
N ILE A 86 2.88 -7.97 7.20
CA ILE A 86 3.65 -6.76 6.88
C ILE A 86 4.25 -6.18 8.16
N GLN A 87 3.44 -5.94 9.19
CA GLN A 87 3.89 -5.38 10.47
C GLN A 87 4.98 -6.22 11.14
N MET A 88 4.84 -7.54 11.12
CA MET A 88 5.86 -8.45 11.64
C MET A 88 7.18 -8.34 10.88
N GLU A 89 7.14 -8.26 9.54
CA GLU A 89 8.37 -8.09 8.76
C GLU A 89 9.00 -6.71 8.97
N VAL A 90 8.21 -5.64 9.11
CA VAL A 90 8.73 -4.30 9.44
C VAL A 90 9.49 -4.32 10.76
N GLN A 91 8.92 -4.95 11.80
CA GLN A 91 9.61 -5.08 13.08
C GLN A 91 10.89 -5.90 12.93
N ARG A 92 10.82 -7.03 12.20
CA ARG A 92 11.97 -7.91 12.05
C ARG A 92 13.11 -7.22 11.28
N ILE A 93 12.85 -6.46 10.22
CA ILE A 93 13.95 -5.75 9.50
C ILE A 93 14.62 -4.72 10.41
N ALA A 94 13.86 -4.11 11.31
CA ALA A 94 14.37 -3.11 12.23
C ALA A 94 15.22 -3.76 13.33
N ASP A 95 14.77 -4.89 13.86
CA ASP A 95 15.52 -5.69 14.82
C ASP A 95 16.83 -6.22 14.20
N ASP A 96 16.78 -6.79 12.99
CA ASP A 96 17.96 -7.29 12.27
C ASP A 96 18.94 -6.15 11.95
N THR A 97 18.43 -4.98 11.54
CA THR A 97 19.29 -3.80 11.28
C THR A 97 20.02 -3.33 12.54
N MET A 98 19.34 -3.33 13.69
CA MET A 98 19.96 -2.97 14.96
C MET A 98 21.03 -3.98 15.39
N GLU A 99 20.80 -5.27 15.15
CA GLU A 99 21.72 -6.35 15.53
C GLU A 99 22.95 -6.42 14.61
N GLU A 100 22.72 -6.38 13.29
CA GLU A 100 23.76 -6.54 12.27
C GLU A 100 24.55 -5.23 12.04
N GLY A 101 23.95 -4.07 12.31
CA GLY A 101 24.53 -2.77 11.94
C GLY A 101 24.56 -2.52 10.43
N LEU A 102 23.74 -3.26 9.67
CA LEU A 102 23.57 -3.17 8.23
C LEU A 102 22.10 -2.93 7.89
N GLU A 103 21.83 -2.19 6.81
CA GLU A 103 20.49 -2.00 6.31
C GLU A 103 19.87 -3.34 5.92
N ASN A 104 18.75 -3.67 6.55
CA ASN A 104 17.90 -4.80 6.17
C ASN A 104 16.62 -4.27 5.51
N GLN A 105 16.15 -4.95 4.46
CA GLN A 105 14.97 -4.51 3.72
C GLN A 105 13.92 -5.60 3.51
N VAL A 106 12.71 -5.12 3.25
CA VAL A 106 11.57 -5.92 2.83
C VAL A 106 10.77 -5.16 1.79
N PHE A 107 10.23 -5.87 0.80
CA PHE A 107 9.38 -5.30 -0.24
C PHE A 107 7.92 -5.51 0.09
N ILE A 108 7.09 -4.48 -0.10
CA ILE A 108 5.64 -4.65 -0.15
C ILE A 108 5.26 -4.89 -1.60
N VAL A 109 4.65 -6.04 -1.84
CA VAL A 109 4.31 -6.48 -3.19
C VAL A 109 2.84 -6.81 -3.31
N LEU A 110 2.24 -6.49 -4.46
CA LEU A 110 0.99 -7.08 -4.91
C LEU A 110 1.31 -8.29 -5.79
N ASN A 111 0.84 -9.47 -5.39
CA ASN A 111 0.81 -10.61 -6.28
C ASN A 111 -0.37 -10.46 -7.24
N VAL A 112 -0.07 -10.07 -8.48
CA VAL A 112 -1.08 -9.73 -9.48
C VAL A 112 -1.86 -10.94 -10.01
N ASN A 113 -1.45 -12.16 -9.66
CA ASN A 113 -2.15 -13.39 -10.05
C ASN A 113 -3.28 -13.75 -9.07
N ASN A 114 -3.21 -13.27 -7.82
CA ASN A 114 -4.19 -13.64 -6.79
C ASN A 114 -4.69 -12.46 -5.93
N GLY A 115 -4.20 -11.25 -6.17
CA GLY A 115 -4.63 -10.04 -5.46
C GLY A 115 -4.03 -9.87 -4.06
N LYS A 116 -3.16 -10.75 -3.59
CA LYS A 116 -2.61 -10.63 -2.23
C LYS A 116 -1.49 -9.58 -2.16
N VAL A 117 -1.63 -8.62 -1.26
CA VAL A 117 -0.57 -7.69 -0.84
C VAL A 117 0.11 -8.22 0.41
N SER A 118 1.43 -8.36 0.36
CA SER A 118 2.23 -8.91 1.46
C SER A 118 3.66 -8.38 1.43
N ALA A 119 4.39 -8.59 2.52
CA ALA A 119 5.80 -8.29 2.63
C ALA A 119 6.67 -9.48 2.18
N VAL A 120 7.66 -9.24 1.33
CA VAL A 120 8.63 -10.25 0.86
C VAL A 120 10.04 -9.76 1.19
N ARG A 121 10.74 -10.52 2.03
CA ARG A 121 12.11 -10.23 2.45
C ARG A 121 13.06 -10.29 1.26
N ASP A 122 13.92 -9.29 1.14
CA ASP A 122 15.11 -9.42 0.32
C ASP A 122 16.22 -10.05 1.16
N TRP A 123 16.74 -11.19 0.70
CA TRP A 123 17.75 -11.95 1.41
C TRP A 123 19.13 -11.86 0.75
N ILE A 124 19.31 -11.03 -0.27
CA ILE A 124 20.59 -10.92 -1.01
C ILE A 124 21.63 -10.23 -0.11
N PRO A 125 22.57 -10.97 0.53
CA PRO A 125 23.45 -10.39 1.54
C PRO A 125 24.42 -9.37 0.94
N GLU A 126 24.78 -9.52 -0.35
CA GLU A 126 25.73 -8.66 -1.04
C GLU A 126 25.22 -7.23 -1.27
N LEU A 127 23.91 -7.00 -1.15
CA LEU A 127 23.30 -5.68 -1.30
C LEU A 127 23.22 -4.90 0.00
N LYS A 128 23.44 -5.56 1.15
CA LYS A 128 23.36 -4.93 2.46
C LYS A 128 24.63 -4.12 2.73
N THR A 129 24.48 -2.82 2.90
CA THR A 129 25.54 -1.96 3.41
C THR A 129 25.08 -1.26 4.68
N ASN A 130 25.93 -0.45 5.30
CA ASN A 130 25.55 0.36 6.47
C ASN A 130 25.05 1.77 6.10
N SER A 131 24.88 2.07 4.81
CA SER A 131 24.52 3.41 4.32
C SER A 131 23.49 3.45 3.20
N GLU A 132 23.35 2.36 2.45
CA GLU A 132 22.39 2.22 1.36
C GLU A 132 22.08 0.74 1.09
N ILE A 133 20.88 0.47 0.59
CA ILE A 133 20.50 -0.85 0.11
C ILE A 133 19.84 -0.73 -1.27
N MET A 134 20.35 -1.49 -2.24
CA MET A 134 19.85 -1.47 -3.60
C MET A 134 18.56 -2.30 -3.75
N ILE A 135 17.69 -1.86 -4.64
CA ILE A 135 16.48 -2.58 -5.03
C ILE A 135 16.69 -3.16 -6.43
N ASN A 136 16.81 -4.49 -6.51
CA ASN A 136 16.84 -5.17 -7.81
C ASN A 136 15.41 -5.34 -8.33
N THR A 137 15.10 -4.64 -9.43
CA THR A 137 13.80 -4.74 -10.09
C THR A 137 13.96 -5.03 -11.58
N TYR A 138 12.90 -5.56 -12.18
CA TYR A 138 12.76 -5.67 -13.63
C TYR A 138 11.38 -5.20 -14.09
N GLY A 139 11.28 -4.80 -15.35
CA GLY A 139 10.01 -4.49 -16.00
C GLY A 139 9.52 -5.66 -16.84
N VAL A 140 8.20 -5.81 -16.96
CA VAL A 140 7.54 -6.82 -17.82
C VAL A 140 7.04 -6.22 -19.14
N GLY A 141 7.30 -4.93 -19.38
CA GLY A 141 6.93 -4.23 -20.60
C GLY A 141 7.23 -2.74 -20.51
N SER A 142 6.88 -2.00 -21.56
CA SER A 142 6.94 -0.53 -21.51
C SER A 142 5.96 -0.01 -20.48
N ASN A 143 6.38 0.94 -19.64
CA ASN A 143 5.57 1.53 -18.56
C ASN A 143 5.03 0.52 -17.53
N SER A 144 5.59 -0.69 -17.45
CA SER A 144 5.18 -1.65 -16.42
C SER A 144 5.61 -1.17 -15.04
N ALA A 145 4.78 -1.42 -14.02
CA ALA A 145 5.22 -1.25 -12.64
C ALA A 145 6.41 -2.19 -12.34
N PRO A 146 7.36 -1.77 -11.49
CA PRO A 146 8.52 -2.59 -11.15
C PRO A 146 8.12 -3.97 -10.58
N ARG A 147 8.96 -4.98 -10.82
CA ARG A 147 8.80 -6.34 -10.33
C ARG A 147 10.03 -6.78 -9.55
N VAL A 148 9.81 -7.50 -8.45
CA VAL A 148 10.87 -8.15 -7.64
C VAL A 148 10.80 -9.68 -7.71
N GLY A 149 9.84 -10.21 -8.45
CA GLY A 149 9.62 -11.64 -8.68
C GLY A 149 8.48 -11.87 -9.66
N GLU A 150 8.30 -13.10 -10.11
CA GLU A 150 7.23 -13.42 -11.07
C GLU A 150 5.84 -13.09 -10.47
N GLY A 151 5.11 -12.20 -11.15
CA GLY A 151 3.80 -11.73 -10.68
C GLY A 151 3.84 -10.82 -9.45
N LEU A 152 5.01 -10.48 -8.90
CA LEU A 152 5.16 -9.64 -7.70
C LEU A 152 5.42 -8.19 -8.07
N MET A 153 4.35 -7.41 -8.19
CA MET A 153 4.39 -5.96 -8.40
C MET A 153 4.91 -5.26 -7.14
N LEU A 154 6.00 -4.51 -7.26
CA LEU A 154 6.55 -3.73 -6.17
C LEU A 154 5.70 -2.49 -5.92
N LEU A 155 5.10 -2.38 -4.74
CA LEU A 155 4.32 -1.22 -4.29
C LEU A 155 5.16 -0.27 -3.42
N GLY A 156 6.10 -0.84 -2.67
CA GLY A 156 6.99 -0.07 -1.82
C GLY A 156 8.11 -0.90 -1.24
N GLN A 157 9.07 -0.21 -0.63
CA GLN A 157 10.20 -0.79 0.08
C GLN A 157 10.14 -0.31 1.53
N LEU A 158 10.48 -1.18 2.48
CA LEU A 158 10.85 -0.75 3.82
C LEU A 158 12.28 -1.19 4.10
N HIS A 159 13.07 -0.33 4.70
CA HIS A 159 14.41 -0.67 5.18
C HIS A 159 14.69 -0.03 6.55
N GLY A 160 15.65 -0.58 7.28
CA GLY A 160 16.13 0.00 8.54
C GLY A 160 17.40 0.82 8.32
N HIS A 161 17.50 1.97 8.99
CA HIS A 161 18.74 2.74 9.10
C HIS A 161 19.54 2.30 10.33
N PRO A 162 20.75 1.72 10.18
CA PRO A 162 21.57 1.33 11.31
C PRO A 162 22.18 2.54 12.02
N LYS A 163 22.74 2.28 13.21
CA LYS A 163 23.46 3.30 13.97
C LYS A 163 24.76 3.67 13.25
N GLU A 164 24.99 4.98 13.09
CA GLU A 164 26.26 5.51 12.61
C GLU A 164 27.36 5.29 13.66
N LEU A 165 28.50 4.75 13.22
CA LEU A 165 29.64 4.39 14.05
C LEU A 165 30.82 5.36 13.90
N GLN A 166 30.82 6.19 12.87
CA GLN A 166 31.84 7.22 12.66
C GLN A 166 31.67 8.35 13.69
N GLU A 167 32.74 8.64 14.45
CA GLU A 167 32.73 9.54 15.61
C GLU A 167 32.26 10.98 15.30
N ASN A 168 32.49 11.45 14.07
CA ASN A 168 32.13 12.79 13.61
C ASN A 168 30.78 12.85 12.87
N LYS A 169 30.05 11.73 12.77
CA LYS A 169 28.74 11.68 12.13
C LYS A 169 27.65 11.33 13.13
N LYS A 170 26.42 11.69 12.79
CA LYS A 170 25.22 11.40 13.60
C LYS A 170 24.10 10.98 12.67
N ASN A 171 23.31 10.01 13.11
CA ASN A 171 22.07 9.67 12.43
C ASN A 171 21.12 10.89 12.44
N ILE A 172 20.39 11.06 11.35
CA ILE A 172 19.28 12.00 11.23
C ILE A 172 18.00 11.16 11.13
N ARG A 173 16.95 11.56 11.87
CA ARG A 173 15.65 10.86 11.88
C ARG A 173 14.80 11.28 10.67
N THR A 174 15.12 10.75 9.50
CA THR A 174 14.44 11.02 8.23
C THR A 174 14.89 9.99 7.19
N VAL A 175 14.36 10.07 5.96
CA VAL A 175 14.81 9.29 4.79
C VAL A 175 16.07 9.91 4.18
N SER A 176 16.88 9.11 3.49
CA SER A 176 18.07 9.60 2.78
C SER A 176 17.72 10.27 1.44
N GLU A 177 18.65 11.08 0.90
CA GLU A 177 18.53 11.60 -0.48
C GLU A 177 18.52 10.48 -1.52
N PHE A 178 19.19 9.36 -1.22
CA PHE A 178 19.15 8.16 -2.05
C PHE A 178 17.73 7.59 -2.11
N ASP A 179 17.03 7.48 -0.98
CA ASP A 179 15.63 7.03 -0.95
C ASP A 179 14.73 7.95 -1.78
N ILE A 180 14.90 9.26 -1.69
CA ILE A 180 14.10 10.21 -2.47
C ILE A 180 14.31 9.99 -3.97
N LYS A 181 15.55 9.75 -4.40
CA LYS A 181 15.88 9.47 -5.79
C LYS A 181 15.26 8.14 -6.24
N VAL A 182 15.47 7.06 -5.49
CA VAL A 182 14.97 5.72 -5.83
C VAL A 182 13.45 5.68 -5.85
N ALA A 183 12.77 6.33 -4.90
CA ALA A 183 11.31 6.42 -4.86
C ALA A 183 10.74 7.07 -6.12
N ARG A 184 11.38 8.13 -6.63
CA ARG A 184 10.99 8.79 -7.88
C ARG A 184 11.29 7.94 -9.11
N GLU A 185 12.46 7.32 -9.17
CA GLU A 185 12.90 6.51 -10.31
C GLU A 185 12.02 5.27 -10.49
N LEU A 186 11.67 4.60 -9.39
CA LEU A 186 10.84 3.39 -9.42
C LEU A 186 9.34 3.69 -9.34
N GLY A 187 8.95 4.91 -8.96
CA GLY A 187 7.54 5.28 -8.81
C GLY A 187 6.84 4.60 -7.63
N ILE A 188 7.57 4.29 -6.56
CA ILE A 188 7.08 3.57 -5.36
C ILE A 188 7.22 4.43 -4.10
N THR A 189 6.57 4.03 -3.01
CA THR A 189 6.85 4.61 -1.69
C THR A 189 7.97 3.84 -1.00
N ILE A 190 8.94 4.55 -0.44
CA ILE A 190 10.01 3.98 0.40
C ILE A 190 9.76 4.40 1.84
N PHE A 191 9.85 3.45 2.76
CA PHE A 191 9.77 3.66 4.19
C PHE A 191 11.12 3.37 4.83
N ALA A 192 11.54 4.24 5.74
CA ALA A 192 12.76 4.06 6.51
C ALA A 192 12.42 3.93 8.00
N VAL A 193 13.03 2.97 8.67
CA VAL A 193 12.89 2.75 10.12
C VAL A 193 14.17 3.20 10.82
N ASP A 194 14.05 4.06 11.84
CA ASP A 194 15.19 4.48 12.66
C ASP A 194 15.67 3.32 13.56
N ALA A 195 16.44 2.38 13.01
CA ALA A 195 16.99 1.21 13.68
C ALA A 195 18.32 1.52 14.40
N PHE A 196 18.32 2.63 15.14
CA PHE A 196 19.40 3.05 16.01
C PHE A 196 18.82 3.54 17.33
N ASN A 197 19.61 3.44 18.42
CA ASN A 197 19.13 3.81 19.75
C ASN A 197 18.60 5.25 19.77
N ALA A 198 17.28 5.37 19.77
CA ALA A 198 16.59 6.62 20.02
C ALA A 198 16.90 7.03 21.47
N PHE A 199 17.54 8.18 21.68
CA PHE A 199 17.28 8.90 22.91
C PHE A 199 15.75 9.17 22.98
N ASP A 200 15.14 8.53 23.97
CA ASP A 200 13.83 8.67 24.62
C ASP A 200 12.60 9.07 23.78
N ILE A 201 11.61 8.16 23.76
CA ILE A 201 10.27 8.31 24.35
C ILE A 201 9.64 6.90 24.33
N PHE A 202 9.47 6.32 25.53
CA PHE A 202 9.01 4.94 25.86
C PHE A 202 10.07 3.84 25.88
N ASP A 203 11.17 4.05 26.60
CA ASP A 203 11.91 2.91 27.17
C ASP A 203 11.11 2.38 28.37
N SER A 204 10.28 1.35 28.13
CA SER A 204 9.65 0.60 29.21
C SER A 204 10.75 -0.16 29.95
N LYS A 205 11.15 0.38 31.11
CA LYS A 205 12.20 -0.12 32.01
C LYS A 205 12.08 -1.59 32.45
N ASN A 206 11.09 -2.34 31.97
CA ASN A 206 10.88 -3.76 32.27
C ASN A 206 10.71 -4.59 30.97
N SER A 207 11.75 -4.64 30.15
CA SER A 207 11.79 -5.45 28.94
C SER A 207 12.63 -6.71 29.15
N LYS A 208 11.98 -7.88 29.20
CA LYS A 208 12.66 -9.20 29.19
C LYS A 208 12.79 -9.84 27.79
N ASN A 209 12.35 -9.21 26.69
CA ASN A 209 12.36 -9.80 25.33
C ASN A 209 12.80 -8.85 24.17
N GLY A 210 13.73 -7.90 24.36
CA GLY A 210 14.56 -7.37 23.25
C GLY A 210 14.00 -6.32 22.26
N SER A 211 12.83 -6.50 21.63
CA SER A 211 12.40 -5.65 20.49
C SER A 211 11.85 -4.28 20.89
N LYS A 212 12.32 -3.21 20.22
CA LYS A 212 11.93 -1.81 20.45
C LYS A 212 10.92 -1.32 19.40
N SER A 213 10.01 -0.42 19.81
CA SER A 213 9.14 0.31 18.87
C SER A 213 9.89 1.51 18.29
N LEU A 214 10.18 1.47 16.99
CA LEU A 214 11.07 2.40 16.29
C LEU A 214 10.29 3.29 15.32
N HIS A 215 10.73 4.53 15.12
CA HIS A 215 10.05 5.48 14.26
C HIS A 215 10.13 5.10 12.79
N ILE A 216 9.03 5.31 12.07
CA ILE A 216 8.90 5.11 10.63
C ILE A 216 8.79 6.48 9.96
N HIS A 217 9.56 6.66 8.90
CA HIS A 217 9.50 7.77 7.95
C HIS A 217 9.14 7.23 6.58
N CYS A 218 8.68 8.07 5.67
CA CYS A 218 8.54 7.67 4.28
C CYS A 218 8.84 8.78 3.29
N VAL A 219 9.13 8.37 2.06
CA VAL A 219 9.10 9.20 0.88
C VAL A 219 8.13 8.60 -0.12
N THR A 220 7.20 9.41 -0.60
CA THR A 220 6.24 8.98 -1.63
C THR A 220 6.90 8.87 -3.00
N LYS A 221 6.23 8.22 -3.95
CA LYS A 221 6.69 8.12 -5.35
C LYS A 221 7.02 9.44 -6.07
N ASN A 222 6.51 10.57 -5.56
CA ASN A 222 6.81 11.90 -6.11
C ASN A 222 8.02 12.55 -5.41
N GLY A 223 8.62 11.88 -4.43
CA GLY A 223 9.71 12.40 -3.59
C GLY A 223 9.26 13.32 -2.47
N GLU A 224 8.00 13.23 -2.02
CA GLU A 224 7.52 13.97 -0.84
C GLU A 224 7.93 13.21 0.43
N VAL A 225 8.72 13.84 1.29
CA VAL A 225 9.19 13.26 2.56
C VAL A 225 8.18 13.51 3.68
N LYS A 226 7.90 12.47 4.47
CA LYS A 226 7.08 12.52 5.69
C LYS A 226 7.82 11.83 6.83
N ASN A 227 8.16 12.60 7.85
CA ASN A 227 8.84 12.09 9.03
C ASN A 227 7.83 11.71 10.12
N PHE A 228 8.15 10.69 10.90
CA PHE A 228 7.36 10.24 12.07
C PHE A 228 5.91 9.87 11.72
N ILE A 229 5.70 9.16 10.61
CA ILE A 229 4.36 8.72 10.18
C ILE A 229 3.78 7.61 11.06
N GLY A 230 4.63 7.00 11.89
CA GLY A 230 4.26 5.98 12.85
C GLY A 230 5.49 5.32 13.44
N ARG A 231 5.28 4.12 13.95
CA ARG A 231 6.27 3.30 14.64
C ARG A 231 6.03 1.82 14.38
N THR A 232 7.09 1.04 14.42
CA THR A 232 7.00 -0.43 14.41
C THR A 232 6.25 -0.93 15.66
N ILE A 233 5.62 -2.09 15.54
CA ILE A 233 4.72 -2.66 16.57
C ILE A 233 5.37 -2.80 17.96
N GLY A 234 6.69 -3.05 18.00
CA GLY A 234 7.45 -3.31 19.22
C GLY A 234 6.82 -4.39 20.10
N LYS A 235 7.20 -4.40 21.38
CA LYS A 235 6.78 -5.43 22.34
C LYS A 235 5.28 -5.43 22.67
N ASN A 236 4.62 -4.27 22.61
CA ASN A 236 3.20 -4.16 23.00
C ASN A 236 2.25 -4.54 21.86
N ASN A 237 2.78 -4.92 20.68
CA ASN A 237 2.03 -5.17 19.47
C ASN A 237 1.08 -4.01 19.09
N ILE A 238 1.51 -2.78 19.39
CA ILE A 238 0.73 -1.57 19.08
C ILE A 238 1.24 -1.04 17.76
N ASN A 239 0.48 -1.29 16.70
CA ASN A 239 0.70 -0.65 15.42
C ASN A 239 0.24 0.82 15.48
N THR A 240 1.04 1.73 14.93
CA THR A 240 0.69 3.15 14.79
C THR A 240 0.65 3.63 13.34
N PHE A 241 0.93 2.76 12.36
CA PHE A 241 0.81 3.02 10.94
C PHE A 241 0.16 1.84 10.20
N ASN A 242 -0.99 2.05 9.58
CA ASN A 242 -1.69 0.99 8.85
C ASN A 242 -1.23 0.95 7.38
N PHE A 243 -0.41 -0.05 7.02
CA PHE A 243 0.11 -0.18 5.66
C PHE A 243 -0.99 -0.53 4.68
N SER A 244 -1.92 -1.39 5.05
CA SER A 244 -3.05 -1.83 4.23
C SER A 244 -3.90 -0.64 3.80
N TYR A 245 -4.26 0.25 4.74
CA TYR A 245 -4.98 1.48 4.45
C TYR A 245 -4.19 2.40 3.54
N TYR A 246 -2.89 2.56 3.79
CA TYR A 246 -2.03 3.38 2.95
C TYR A 246 -1.98 2.85 1.50
N PHE A 247 -1.73 1.56 1.31
CA PHE A 247 -1.61 0.95 -0.01
C PHE A 247 -2.95 0.87 -0.74
N ASP A 248 -4.05 0.56 -0.05
CA ASP A 248 -5.40 0.65 -0.61
C ASP A 248 -5.69 2.08 -1.11
N SER A 249 -5.39 3.09 -0.30
CA SER A 249 -5.62 4.49 -0.66
C SER A 249 -4.83 4.93 -1.90
N ILE A 250 -3.56 4.52 -2.04
CA ILE A 250 -2.76 4.93 -3.22
C ILE A 250 -3.14 4.15 -4.49
N LEU A 251 -3.64 2.92 -4.37
CA LEU A 251 -4.07 2.10 -5.51
C LEU A 251 -5.46 2.53 -6.03
N ARG A 252 -6.32 3.07 -5.16
CA ARG A 252 -7.64 3.63 -5.54
C ARG A 252 -7.59 5.06 -6.07
N LYS A 253 -6.40 5.63 -6.31
CA LYS A 253 -6.30 7.01 -6.78
C LYS A 253 -6.83 7.15 -8.20
N ASN A 254 -7.90 7.94 -8.30
CA ASN A 254 -8.54 8.48 -9.50
C ASN A 254 -7.56 9.34 -10.32
N ASN A 255 -6.55 8.71 -10.93
CA ASN A 255 -5.73 9.38 -11.92
C ASN A 255 -6.58 9.37 -13.18
N SER A 256 -7.29 10.46 -13.43
CA SER A 256 -8.10 10.64 -14.64
C SER A 256 -7.24 10.36 -15.88
N ILE A 257 -7.25 9.12 -16.37
CA ILE A 257 -6.65 8.79 -17.65
C ILE A 257 -7.57 9.46 -18.67
N LYS A 258 -7.05 10.49 -19.33
CA LYS A 258 -7.61 10.90 -20.62
C LYS A 258 -7.43 9.71 -21.54
N VAL A 259 -8.50 8.95 -21.74
CA VAL A 259 -8.60 7.96 -22.80
C VAL A 259 -8.35 8.71 -24.11
N LEU A 260 -7.34 8.27 -24.86
CA LEU A 260 -7.10 8.69 -26.25
C LEU A 260 -8.09 7.97 -27.17
#